data_AF-A0A2V3DR01-F1
#
_entry.id   AF-A0A2V3DR01-F1
#
_cell.length_a   1.000
_cell.length_b   1.000
_cell.length_c   1.000
_cell.angle_alpha   90.00
_cell.angle_beta   90.00
_cell.angle_gamma   90.00
#
_symmetry.space_group_name_H-M   'P 1'
#
loop_
_entity.id
_entity.type
_entity.pdbx_description
1 polymer ?
#
loop_
_entity_poly.entity_id
_entity_poly.type
_entity_poly.pdbx_seq_one_letter_code
_entity_poly.pdbx_strand_id
1 'polypeptide(L)'
;MVKPQASSGWAVTLAVISCVCLTTAIRLFIAQTAAAVVGLAFAAAAVVLAGIAATIWVVKVRRSRAWITHAVQQWEHFSTVKSQLGVTTEITILDIHSLDPTGTWVTLRWDKFGYVQRAWMEAIPDEIWRGSVLLISPDPNQIQVHGPWPEVYCLMAADYHTYASSAAIPFVTDPKYRPRVQVNSSKAR
;
A
#
# COMPACT_ATOMS: atom_id res chain seq x y z
N MET A 1 -4.16 6.08 -4.22
CA MET A 1 -2.72 6.18 -3.83
C MET A 1 -2.05 4.81 -3.75
N VAL A 2 -1.31 4.43 -4.80
CA VAL A 2 -0.72 3.09 -4.97
C VAL A 2 0.44 2.82 -3.99
N LYS A 3 0.50 1.61 -3.42
CA LYS A 3 1.61 1.16 -2.56
C LYS A 3 2.94 1.38 -3.30
N PRO A 4 3.93 2.09 -2.72
CA PRO A 4 5.22 2.23 -3.37
C PRO A 4 5.84 0.84 -3.53
N GLN A 5 6.06 0.41 -4.79
CA GLN A 5 6.69 -0.88 -5.05
C GLN A 5 8.09 -0.90 -4.43
N ALA A 6 8.34 -1.93 -3.64
CA ALA A 6 9.57 -2.08 -2.90
C ALA A 6 10.78 -2.48 -3.78
N SER A 7 10.58 -2.74 -5.07
CA SER A 7 11.64 -3.06 -6.03
C SER A 7 12.69 -1.94 -6.08
N SER A 8 13.80 -2.12 -5.35
CA SER A 8 14.94 -1.20 -5.32
C SER A 8 16.14 -1.79 -6.04
N GLY A 9 15.94 -2.39 -7.22
CA GLY A 9 17.07 -2.86 -8.04
C GLY A 9 18.13 -1.76 -8.23
N TRP A 10 17.69 -0.51 -8.37
CA TRP A 10 18.55 0.66 -8.57
C TRP A 10 19.35 1.09 -7.33
N ALA A 11 18.76 1.04 -6.12
CA ALA A 11 19.50 1.42 -4.92
C ALA A 11 20.56 0.38 -4.55
N VAL A 12 20.25 -0.91 -4.77
CA VAL A 12 21.17 -2.02 -4.54
C VAL A 12 22.32 -1.98 -5.54
N THR A 13 22.03 -1.76 -6.83
CA THR A 13 23.07 -1.63 -7.87
C THR A 13 24.00 -0.45 -7.61
N LEU A 14 23.49 0.72 -7.23
CA LEU A 14 24.31 1.88 -6.88
C LEU A 14 25.23 1.61 -5.66
N ALA A 15 24.74 0.90 -4.65
CA ALA A 15 25.55 0.53 -3.48
C ALA A 15 26.67 -0.46 -3.85
N VAL A 16 26.38 -1.45 -4.70
CA VAL A 16 27.38 -2.41 -5.17
C VAL A 16 28.45 -1.71 -6.02
N ILE A 17 28.05 -0.84 -6.94
CA ILE A 17 28.98 -0.06 -7.78
C ILE A 17 29.87 0.84 -6.91
N SER A 18 29.29 1.53 -5.91
CA SER A 18 30.04 2.35 -4.96
C SER A 18 31.08 1.52 -4.18
N CYS A 19 30.69 0.32 -3.72
CA CYS A 19 31.59 -0.60 -3.02
C CYS A 19 32.76 -1.05 -3.91
N VAL A 20 32.48 -1.44 -5.16
CA VAL A 20 33.51 -1.83 -6.13
C VAL A 20 34.49 -0.67 -6.39
N CYS A 21 33.99 0.54 -6.64
CA CYS A 21 34.83 1.73 -6.81
C CYS A 21 35.70 2.04 -5.58
N LEU A 22 35.18 1.81 -4.37
CA LEU A 22 35.94 2.01 -3.14
C LEU A 22 37.07 0.99 -3.01
N THR A 23 36.78 -0.29 -3.28
CA THR A 23 37.80 -1.35 -3.23
C THR A 23 38.91 -1.16 -4.27
N THR A 24 38.58 -0.70 -5.47
CA THR A 24 39.57 -0.39 -6.51
C THR A 24 40.40 0.83 -6.15
N ALA A 25 39.81 1.89 -5.58
CA ALA A 25 40.55 3.05 -5.09
C ALA A 25 41.57 2.66 -4.01
N ILE A 26 41.16 1.89 -3.01
CA ILE A 26 42.04 1.42 -1.92
C ILE A 26 43.22 0.61 -2.48
N ARG A 27 42.95 -0.28 -3.45
CA ARG A 27 44.00 -1.07 -4.11
C ARG A 27 45.01 -0.18 -4.84
N LEU A 28 44.55 0.84 -5.56
CA LEU A 28 45.43 1.79 -6.24
C LEU A 28 46.31 2.58 -5.26
N PHE A 29 45.76 3.02 -4.12
CA PHE A 29 46.52 3.72 -3.10
C PHE A 29 47.60 2.86 -2.43
N ILE A 30 47.32 1.58 -2.17
CA ILE A 30 48.28 0.67 -1.50
C ILE A 30 49.35 0.20 -2.49
N ALA A 31 49.00 -0.08 -3.75
CA ALA A 31 49.91 -0.72 -4.69
C ALA A 31 50.74 0.26 -5.54
N GLN A 32 50.21 1.46 -5.86
CA GLN A 32 50.85 2.41 -6.78
C GLN A 32 50.55 3.86 -6.41
N THR A 33 51.45 4.49 -5.65
CA THR A 33 51.35 5.91 -5.25
C THR A 33 51.36 6.87 -6.44
N ALA A 34 51.99 6.50 -7.56
CA ALA A 34 51.97 7.28 -8.81
C ALA A 34 50.56 7.37 -9.44
N ALA A 35 49.64 6.47 -9.09
CA ALA A 35 48.25 6.46 -9.55
C ALA A 35 47.27 7.14 -8.55
N ALA A 36 47.79 7.88 -7.56
CA ALA A 36 46.98 8.51 -6.52
C ALA A 36 45.86 9.42 -7.06
N VAL A 37 46.09 10.13 -8.17
CA VAL A 37 45.06 11.00 -8.81
C VAL A 37 43.87 10.17 -9.30
N VAL A 38 44.13 9.00 -9.88
CA VAL A 38 43.08 8.08 -10.34
C VAL A 38 42.36 7.46 -9.14
N GLY A 39 43.09 7.09 -8.08
CA GLY A 39 42.51 6.63 -6.82
C GLY A 39 41.57 7.67 -6.17
N LEU A 40 41.94 8.96 -6.18
CA LEU A 40 41.09 10.06 -5.70
C LEU A 40 39.82 10.20 -6.55
N ALA A 41 39.91 10.06 -7.87
CA ALA A 41 38.74 10.12 -8.75
C ALA A 41 37.74 8.99 -8.45
N PHE A 42 38.21 7.75 -8.24
CA PHE A 42 37.35 6.64 -7.84
C PHE A 42 36.73 6.83 -6.45
N ALA A 43 37.50 7.37 -5.49
CA ALA A 43 36.98 7.69 -4.17
C ALA A 43 35.89 8.76 -4.23
N ALA A 44 36.11 9.83 -5.01
CA ALA A 44 35.11 10.87 -5.24
C ALA A 44 33.84 10.31 -5.89
N ALA A 45 33.99 9.45 -6.91
CA ALA A 45 32.86 8.78 -7.56
C ALA A 45 32.09 7.88 -6.57
N ALA A 46 32.80 7.12 -5.72
CA ALA A 46 32.16 6.26 -4.72
C ALA A 46 31.34 7.07 -3.70
N VAL A 47 31.86 8.21 -3.24
CA VAL A 47 31.16 9.12 -2.31
C VAL A 47 29.91 9.72 -2.96
N VAL A 48 30.01 10.17 -4.22
CA VAL A 48 28.86 10.70 -4.96
C VAL A 48 27.76 9.65 -5.12
N LEU A 49 28.12 8.43 -5.54
CA LEU A 49 27.17 7.32 -5.69
C LEU A 49 26.51 6.94 -4.36
N ALA A 50 27.28 6.91 -3.27
CA ALA A 50 26.76 6.65 -1.93
C ALA A 50 25.77 7.73 -1.49
N GLY A 51 26.08 9.01 -1.74
CA GLY A 51 25.17 10.13 -1.47
C GLY A 51 23.86 10.04 -2.26
N ILE A 52 23.92 9.68 -3.55
CA ILE A 52 22.74 9.46 -4.38
C ILE A 52 21.90 8.28 -3.84
N ALA A 53 22.53 7.16 -3.50
CA ALA A 53 21.81 6.01 -2.93
C ALA A 53 21.11 6.37 -1.60
N ALA A 54 21.80 7.12 -0.73
CA ALA A 54 21.25 7.58 0.54
C ALA A 54 20.03 8.51 0.34
N THR A 55 20.10 9.47 -0.58
CA THR A 55 18.99 10.39 -0.84
C THR A 55 17.77 9.66 -1.42
N ILE A 56 17.97 8.73 -2.37
CA ILE A 56 16.89 7.88 -2.90
C ILE A 56 16.23 7.08 -1.78
N TRP A 57 17.04 6.51 -0.88
CA TRP A 57 16.53 5.74 0.26
C TRP A 57 15.72 6.62 1.22
N VAL A 58 16.21 7.81 1.56
CA VAL A 58 15.49 8.77 2.43
C VAL A 58 14.14 9.15 1.84
N VAL A 59 14.10 9.50 0.54
CA VAL A 59 12.84 9.84 -0.14
C VAL A 59 11.88 8.66 -0.13
N LYS A 60 12.38 7.45 -0.39
CA LYS A 60 11.57 6.23 -0.36
C LYS A 60 11.01 5.95 1.03
N VAL A 61 11.82 6.06 2.08
CA VAL A 61 11.37 5.88 3.47
C VAL A 61 10.31 6.92 3.83
N ARG A 62 10.49 8.19 3.44
CA ARG A 62 9.50 9.25 3.68
C ARG A 62 8.18 8.94 2.98
N ARG A 63 8.20 8.57 1.70
CA ARG A 63 7.01 8.19 0.93
C ARG A 63 6.30 6.98 1.54
N SER A 64 7.04 5.95 1.92
CA SER A 64 6.46 4.77 2.58
C SER A 64 5.81 5.12 3.92
N ARG A 65 6.44 5.97 4.73
CA ARG A 65 5.86 6.42 6.00
C ARG A 65 4.57 7.21 5.78
N ALA A 66 4.57 8.17 4.86
CA ALA A 66 3.38 8.94 4.52
C ALA A 66 2.24 8.04 4.03
N TRP A 67 2.56 7.05 3.19
CA TRP A 67 1.60 6.06 2.72
C TRP A 67 1.03 5.20 3.86
N ILE A 68 1.88 4.72 4.78
CA ILE A 68 1.42 3.93 5.94
C ILE A 68 0.47 4.79 6.81
N THR A 69 0.84 6.03 7.12
CA THR A 69 0.00 6.93 7.93
C THR A 69 -1.37 7.15 7.29
N HIS A 70 -1.40 7.43 5.98
CA HIS A 70 -2.67 7.60 5.27
C HIS A 70 -3.49 6.31 5.25
N ALA A 71 -2.86 5.16 5.01
CA ALA A 71 -3.54 3.88 4.98
C ALA A 71 -4.13 3.47 6.34
N VAL A 72 -3.43 3.79 7.44
CA VAL A 72 -3.92 3.58 8.81
C VAL A 72 -5.11 4.50 9.12
N GLN A 73 -5.02 5.79 8.76
CA GLN A 73 -6.13 6.74 8.92
C GLN A 73 -7.39 6.31 8.14
N GLN A 74 -7.21 5.83 6.90
CA GLN A 74 -8.31 5.29 6.11
C GLN A 74 -8.93 4.06 6.79
N TRP A 75 -8.11 3.18 7.35
CA TRP A 75 -8.59 2.00 8.06
C TRP A 75 -9.34 2.35 9.36
N GLU A 76 -8.92 3.39 10.06
CA GLU A 76 -9.64 3.92 11.23
C GLU A 76 -11.01 4.48 10.85
N HIS A 77 -11.06 5.29 9.79
CA HIS A 77 -12.32 5.79 9.25
C HIS A 77 -13.24 4.63 8.85
N PHE A 78 -12.71 3.64 8.12
CA PHE A 78 -13.42 2.42 7.74
C PHE A 78 -13.98 1.67 8.95
N SER A 79 -13.16 1.47 9.99
CA SER A 79 -13.60 0.78 11.21
C SER A 79 -14.67 1.56 11.98
N THR A 80 -14.59 2.90 11.95
CA THR A 80 -15.56 3.79 12.59
C THR A 80 -16.90 3.71 11.87
N VAL A 81 -16.90 3.85 10.54
CA VAL A 81 -18.11 3.73 9.70
C VAL A 81 -18.73 2.34 9.85
N LYS A 82 -17.92 1.27 9.85
CA LYS A 82 -18.38 -0.09 10.12
C LYS A 82 -19.09 -0.22 11.47
N SER A 83 -18.56 0.41 12.52
CA SER A 83 -19.19 0.37 13.84
C SER A 83 -20.50 1.15 13.93
N GLN A 84 -20.66 2.19 13.10
CA GLN A 84 -21.87 3.01 13.03
C GLN A 84 -22.96 2.34 12.17
N LEU A 85 -22.56 1.66 11.10
CA LEU A 85 -23.45 1.01 10.15
C LEU A 85 -23.66 -0.46 10.52
N GLY A 86 -24.75 -0.74 11.23
CA GLY A 86 -25.04 -2.08 11.76
C GLY A 86 -25.24 -3.21 10.73
N VAL A 87 -25.62 -2.88 9.49
CA VAL A 87 -25.84 -3.87 8.40
C VAL A 87 -24.88 -3.61 7.25
N THR A 88 -23.64 -4.06 7.42
CA THR A 88 -22.58 -3.93 6.43
C THR A 88 -21.75 -5.21 6.32
N THR A 89 -21.13 -5.41 5.16
CA THR A 89 -20.25 -6.54 4.86
C THR A 89 -18.96 -6.04 4.25
N GLU A 90 -17.86 -6.73 4.58
CA GLU A 90 -16.54 -6.47 4.02
C GLU A 90 -16.32 -7.36 2.80
N ILE A 91 -15.92 -6.73 1.70
CA ILE A 91 -15.45 -7.41 0.50
C ILE A 91 -14.07 -6.92 0.12
N THR A 92 -13.19 -7.81 -0.30
CA THR A 92 -11.86 -7.44 -0.80
C THR A 92 -11.82 -7.56 -2.32
N ILE A 93 -11.33 -6.52 -3.00
CA ILE A 93 -11.09 -6.56 -4.44
C ILE A 93 -9.77 -7.29 -4.70
N LEU A 94 -9.86 -8.43 -5.37
CA LEU A 94 -8.71 -9.27 -5.71
C LEU A 94 -8.10 -8.88 -7.05
N ASP A 95 -8.92 -8.45 -8.00
CA ASP A 95 -8.47 -8.04 -9.33
C ASP A 95 -9.44 -7.07 -10.02
N ILE A 96 -8.91 -6.29 -10.96
CA ILE A 96 -9.65 -5.32 -11.78
C ILE A 96 -9.39 -5.67 -13.25
N HIS A 97 -10.42 -6.09 -13.97
CA HIS A 97 -10.30 -6.62 -15.33
C HIS A 97 -10.39 -5.54 -16.41
N SER A 98 -11.42 -4.71 -16.35
CA SER A 98 -11.65 -3.64 -17.31
C SER A 98 -12.34 -2.45 -16.65
N LEU A 99 -11.91 -1.25 -17.05
CA LEU A 99 -12.46 0.03 -16.63
C LEU A 99 -13.38 0.52 -17.75
N ASP A 100 -14.66 0.65 -17.45
CA ASP A 100 -15.69 1.19 -18.33
C ASP A 100 -16.17 2.55 -17.78
N PRO A 101 -16.76 3.43 -18.60
CA PRO A 101 -17.23 4.75 -18.13
C PRO A 101 -18.30 4.66 -17.02
N THR A 102 -19.07 3.57 -17.02
CA THR A 102 -20.18 3.34 -16.10
C THR A 102 -19.82 2.46 -14.92
N GLY A 103 -18.62 1.86 -14.91
CA GLY A 103 -18.26 0.89 -13.89
C GLY A 103 -17.04 0.06 -14.26
N THR A 104 -16.84 -1.04 -13.57
CA THR A 104 -15.63 -1.84 -13.66
C THR A 104 -15.93 -3.29 -13.36
N TRP A 105 -15.37 -4.17 -14.18
CA TRP A 105 -15.39 -5.60 -13.89
C TRP A 105 -14.29 -5.94 -12.89
N VAL A 106 -14.68 -6.50 -11.75
CA VAL A 106 -13.77 -6.88 -10.67
C VAL A 106 -13.93 -8.34 -10.28
N THR A 107 -12.89 -8.90 -9.68
CA THR A 107 -13.01 -10.11 -8.87
C THR A 107 -12.99 -9.70 -7.41
N LEU A 108 -14.04 -10.04 -6.67
CA LEU A 108 -14.15 -9.75 -5.26
C LEU A 108 -14.13 -11.02 -4.42
N ARG A 109 -13.71 -10.87 -3.17
CA ARG A 109 -13.80 -11.89 -2.13
C ARG A 109 -14.72 -11.39 -1.03
N TRP A 110 -15.72 -12.17 -0.68
CA TRP A 110 -16.52 -11.98 0.52
C TRP A 110 -15.72 -12.37 1.75
N ASP A 111 -15.23 -11.40 2.52
CA ASP A 111 -14.26 -11.71 3.58
C ASP A 111 -14.86 -12.57 4.70
N LYS A 112 -16.15 -12.40 4.99
CA LYS A 112 -16.87 -13.22 5.98
C LYS A 112 -17.09 -14.67 5.53
N PHE A 113 -17.27 -14.89 4.23
CA PHE A 113 -17.66 -16.20 3.67
C PHE A 113 -16.51 -16.93 2.99
N GLY A 114 -15.39 -16.25 2.73
CA GLY A 114 -14.28 -16.77 1.93
C GLY A 114 -14.63 -17.01 0.45
N TYR A 115 -15.82 -16.60 0.00
CA TYR A 115 -16.31 -16.83 -1.36
C TYR A 115 -15.71 -15.81 -2.33
N VAL A 116 -15.20 -16.29 -3.46
CA VAL A 116 -14.63 -15.45 -4.52
C VAL A 116 -15.56 -15.49 -5.72
N GLN A 117 -15.90 -14.33 -6.25
CA GLN A 117 -16.78 -14.23 -7.41
C GLN A 117 -16.40 -13.06 -8.31
N ARG A 118 -16.88 -13.13 -9.55
CA ARG A 118 -16.84 -11.99 -10.46
C ARG A 118 -17.96 -11.03 -10.12
N ALA A 119 -17.69 -9.74 -10.24
CA ALA A 119 -18.68 -8.71 -10.00
C ALA A 119 -18.54 -7.56 -10.99
N TRP A 120 -19.67 -6.93 -11.28
CA TRP A 120 -19.73 -5.61 -11.85
C TRP A 120 -19.81 -4.60 -10.71
N MET A 121 -18.99 -3.56 -10.76
CA MET A 121 -19.01 -2.47 -9.80
C MET A 121 -19.31 -1.18 -10.54
N GLU A 122 -20.38 -0.49 -10.16
CA GLU A 122 -20.69 0.82 -10.71
C GLU A 122 -19.56 1.82 -10.42
N ALA A 123 -19.42 2.85 -11.25
CA ALA A 123 -18.44 3.91 -11.03
C ALA A 123 -18.71 4.60 -9.68
N ILE A 124 -17.80 4.39 -8.73
CA ILE A 124 -17.85 5.05 -7.41
C ILE A 124 -16.89 6.25 -7.37
N PRO A 125 -17.09 7.23 -6.47
CA PRO A 125 -16.24 8.42 -6.42
C PRO A 125 -14.82 8.16 -5.90
N ASP A 126 -14.61 7.05 -5.19
CA ASP A 126 -13.31 6.71 -4.61
C ASP A 126 -12.43 5.94 -5.60
N GLU A 127 -11.13 6.27 -5.62
CA GLU A 127 -10.15 5.55 -6.42
C GLU A 127 -9.92 4.15 -5.81
N ILE A 128 -10.50 3.11 -6.41
CA ILE A 128 -10.28 1.74 -5.96
C ILE A 128 -9.12 1.07 -6.69
N TRP A 129 -8.33 0.30 -5.95
CA TRP A 129 -7.25 -0.51 -6.48
C TRP A 129 -7.35 -1.96 -6.00
N ARG A 130 -6.53 -2.82 -6.62
CA ARG A 130 -6.34 -4.20 -6.20
C ARG A 130 -5.88 -4.29 -4.75
N GLY A 131 -6.61 -5.05 -3.95
CA GLY A 131 -6.40 -5.21 -2.52
C GLY A 131 -7.10 -4.16 -1.67
N SER A 132 -7.98 -3.32 -2.23
CA SER A 132 -8.90 -2.53 -1.42
C SER A 132 -9.95 -3.43 -0.78
N VAL A 133 -10.25 -3.16 0.49
CA VAL A 133 -11.38 -3.71 1.23
C VAL A 133 -12.47 -2.66 1.21
N LEU A 134 -13.66 -3.04 0.74
CA LEU A 134 -14.83 -2.18 0.69
C LEU A 134 -15.81 -2.59 1.78
N LEU A 135 -16.46 -1.58 2.35
CA LEU A 135 -17.61 -1.74 3.22
C LEU A 135 -18.85 -1.48 2.40
N ILE A 136 -19.69 -2.51 2.27
CA ILE A 136 -20.90 -2.46 1.44
C ILE A 136 -22.13 -2.91 2.23
N SER A 137 -23.31 -2.50 1.79
CA SER A 137 -24.57 -3.13 2.18
C SER A 137 -24.99 -4.08 1.06
N PRO A 138 -24.98 -5.41 1.27
CA PRO A 138 -25.35 -6.35 0.21
C PRO A 138 -26.80 -6.15 -0.25
N ASP A 139 -27.02 -6.10 -1.56
CA ASP A 139 -28.37 -5.99 -2.13
C ASP A 139 -29.19 -7.26 -1.81
N PRO A 140 -30.29 -7.15 -1.04
CA PRO A 140 -31.10 -8.31 -0.65
C PRO A 140 -31.79 -8.99 -1.84
N ASN A 141 -31.94 -8.30 -2.98
CA ASN A 141 -32.50 -8.89 -4.18
C ASN A 141 -31.53 -9.84 -4.87
N GLN A 142 -30.22 -9.59 -4.71
CA GLN A 142 -29.15 -10.41 -5.29
C GLN A 142 -28.66 -11.50 -4.32
N ILE A 143 -28.61 -11.19 -3.02
CA ILE A 143 -28.12 -12.11 -1.99
C ILE A 143 -29.24 -12.39 -1.01
N GLN A 144 -29.83 -13.58 -1.16
CA GLN A 144 -30.88 -14.07 -0.28
C GLN A 144 -30.29 -15.01 0.78
N VAL A 145 -30.78 -14.91 2.01
CA VAL A 145 -30.39 -15.83 3.08
C VAL A 145 -30.82 -17.25 2.68
N HIS A 146 -29.88 -18.19 2.66
CA HIS A 146 -30.05 -19.57 2.17
C HIS A 146 -30.30 -19.74 0.67
N GLY A 147 -30.24 -18.66 -0.11
CA GLY A 147 -30.31 -18.74 -1.57
C GLY A 147 -28.98 -19.16 -2.20
N PRO A 148 -29.00 -19.56 -3.49
CA PRO A 148 -27.76 -19.72 -4.25
C PRO A 148 -27.04 -18.38 -4.40
N TRP A 149 -25.71 -18.43 -4.49
CA TRP A 149 -24.93 -17.25 -4.85
C TRP A 149 -25.20 -16.86 -6.31
N PRO A 150 -25.34 -15.56 -6.62
CA PRO A 150 -25.43 -15.12 -8.00
C PRO A 150 -24.12 -15.43 -8.74
N GLU A 151 -24.21 -15.73 -10.04
CA GLU A 151 -23.03 -15.96 -10.89
C GLU A 151 -22.18 -14.68 -11.01
N VAL A 152 -22.86 -13.54 -11.13
CA VAL A 152 -22.27 -12.20 -11.17
C VAL A 152 -23.01 -11.33 -10.18
N TYR A 153 -22.27 -10.67 -9.30
CA TYR A 153 -22.81 -9.68 -8.38
C TYR A 153 -22.65 -8.27 -8.95
N CYS A 154 -23.68 -7.46 -8.81
CA CYS A 154 -23.68 -6.07 -9.22
C CYS A 154 -23.63 -5.19 -7.97
N LEU A 155 -22.48 -4.57 -7.72
CA LEU A 155 -22.31 -3.57 -6.67
C LEU A 155 -22.69 -2.19 -7.21
N MET A 156 -23.79 -1.63 -6.69
CA MET A 156 -24.21 -0.27 -7.01
C MET A 156 -23.43 0.74 -6.18
N ALA A 157 -23.26 1.95 -6.71
CA ALA A 157 -22.61 3.03 -5.97
C ALA A 157 -23.39 3.42 -4.70
N ALA A 158 -24.70 3.22 -4.69
CA ALA A 158 -25.57 3.46 -3.53
C ALA A 158 -25.32 2.48 -2.37
N ASP A 159 -24.83 1.27 -2.66
CA ASP A 159 -24.58 0.21 -1.67
C ASP A 159 -23.17 0.28 -1.09
N TYR A 160 -22.33 1.18 -1.62
CA TYR A 160 -20.97 1.42 -1.18
C TYR A 160 -20.91 2.49 -0.08
N HIS A 161 -20.17 2.21 1.00
CA HIS A 161 -20.03 3.14 2.12
C HIS A 161 -18.64 3.75 2.23
N THR A 162 -17.61 2.90 2.21
CA THR A 162 -16.23 3.34 2.41
C THR A 162 -15.25 2.24 2.02
N TYR A 163 -13.97 2.57 1.99
CA TYR A 163 -12.90 1.65 1.61
C TYR A 163 -11.65 1.83 2.47
N ALA A 164 -10.83 0.79 2.50
CA ALA A 164 -9.50 0.84 3.08
C ALA A 164 -8.55 -0.13 2.36
N SER A 165 -7.25 0.05 2.52
CA SER A 165 -6.26 -0.82 1.88
C SER A 165 -6.00 -2.07 2.72
N SER A 166 -6.19 -3.28 2.18
CA SER A 166 -5.86 -4.54 2.90
C SER A 166 -4.38 -4.60 3.30
N ALA A 167 -3.51 -3.92 2.56
CA ALA A 167 -2.09 -3.80 2.90
C ALA A 167 -1.84 -2.99 4.18
N ALA A 168 -2.84 -2.28 4.71
CA ALA A 168 -2.78 -1.59 6.00
C ALA A 168 -2.91 -2.55 7.20
N ILE A 169 -3.54 -3.72 7.02
CA ILE A 169 -3.87 -4.65 8.12
C ILE A 169 -2.67 -4.98 9.03
N PRO A 170 -1.47 -5.31 8.49
CA PRO A 170 -0.32 -5.59 9.35
C PRO A 170 0.08 -4.40 10.23
N PHE A 171 -0.08 -3.18 9.72
CA PHE A 171 0.27 -1.96 10.44
C PHE A 171 -0.80 -1.59 11.47
N VAL A 172 -2.08 -1.75 11.16
CA VAL A 172 -3.18 -1.49 12.10
C VAL A 172 -3.12 -2.44 13.31
N THR A 173 -2.68 -3.68 13.07
CA THR A 173 -2.54 -4.69 14.13
C THR A 173 -1.30 -4.46 14.99
N ASP A 174 -0.27 -3.80 14.46
CA ASP A 174 0.98 -3.53 15.16
C ASP A 174 0.80 -2.42 16.23
N PRO A 175 1.09 -2.70 17.52
CA PRO A 175 0.99 -1.72 18.59
C PRO A 175 1.76 -0.42 18.35
N LYS A 176 2.84 -0.46 17.56
CA LYS A 176 3.68 0.70 17.24
C LYS A 176 2.96 1.75 16.39
N TYR A 177 1.98 1.31 15.60
CA TYR A 177 1.26 2.15 14.63
C TYR A 177 -0.18 2.43 15.06
N ARG A 178 -0.65 1.83 16.15
CA ARG A 178 -1.89 2.29 16.79
C ARG A 178 -1.72 3.78 17.12
N PRO A 179 -2.69 4.63 16.75
CA PRO A 179 -2.75 5.96 17.35
C PRO A 179 -2.69 5.77 18.85
N ARG A 180 -1.87 6.57 19.53
CA ARG A 180 -2.15 6.84 20.93
C ARG A 180 -3.54 7.43 20.94
N VAL A 181 -4.55 6.61 21.22
CA VAL A 181 -5.88 7.07 21.58
C VAL A 181 -5.61 7.98 22.76
N GLN A 182 -5.57 9.28 22.49
CA GLN A 182 -5.52 10.29 23.51
C GLN A 182 -6.93 10.23 24.09
N VAL A 183 -7.10 9.34 25.06
CA VAL A 183 -8.28 9.28 25.92
C VAL A 183 -8.27 10.62 26.65
N ASN A 184 -8.80 11.65 26.00
CA ASN A 184 -9.30 12.83 26.68
C ASN A 184 -10.59 12.39 27.37
N SER A 185 -10.42 11.61 28.43
CA SER A 185 -11.38 11.49 29.52
C SER A 185 -11.37 12.80 30.32
N SER A 186 -11.67 13.92 29.65
CA SER A 186 -11.85 15.21 30.32
C SER A 186 -13.34 15.54 30.33
N LYS A 187 -13.96 15.17 31.47
CA LYS A 187 -15.22 15.66 32.06
C LYS A 187 -16.50 15.23 31.32
N ALA A 188 -17.38 14.37 31.84
CA ALA A 188 -17.94 14.29 33.20
C ALA A 188 -18.42 15.66 33.72
N ARG A 189 -19.50 16.18 33.12
CA ARG A 189 -20.72 16.59 33.82
C ARG A 189 -21.79 17.04 32.85
#